data_AF-A0A928W1K7-F1
#
_entry.id   AF-A0A928W1K7-F1
#
_cell.length_a   1.000
_cell.length_b   1.000
_cell.length_c   1.000
_cell.angle_alpha   90.00
_cell.angle_beta   90.00
_cell.angle_gamma   90.00
#
_symmetry.space_group_name_H-M   'P 1'
#
loop_
_entity.id
_entity.type
_entity.pdbx_description
1 polymer ?
#
loop_
_entity_poly.entity_id
_entity_poly.type
_entity_poly.pdbx_seq_one_letter_code
_entity_poly.pdbx_strand_id
1 'polypeptide(L)'
;MSEAKDKDPIDEQLNQLAREAGGHPPRSYERRKALNRLVEKILASGRLGHPQRSSFPLPSAIYEDLYDEALSATLMEMCQKIEQYDRTKDVMAWCNFLLTKRFIDAWTKYQRGGVGSVPQEKASLFIRPSFEDLDGWQPPQKNISQSEQLKQLIEENPDNMFGKEYVRGQPQATFQFLAMAKIWQDRKWKEISSELNVPSSSLCEFYKKQLHKFKPFFKEYLQV
;
A
#
# COMPACT_ATOMS: atom_id res chain seq x y z
N MET A 1 -28.25 -20.65 26.66
CA MET A 1 -28.10 -19.19 26.66
C MET A 1 -26.62 -18.91 26.50
N SER A 2 -26.19 -18.52 25.30
CA SER A 2 -24.77 -18.29 25.00
C SER A 2 -24.47 -16.81 25.20
N GLU A 3 -23.51 -16.52 26.07
CA GLU A 3 -23.02 -15.17 26.37
C GLU A 3 -22.58 -14.48 25.08
N ALA A 4 -23.24 -13.37 24.75
CA ALA A 4 -22.71 -12.40 23.81
C ALA A 4 -21.50 -11.75 24.49
N LYS A 5 -20.28 -12.20 24.13
CA LYS A 5 -19.06 -11.41 24.40
C LYS A 5 -19.30 -10.03 23.80
N ASP A 6 -19.39 -9.02 24.66
CA ASP A 6 -19.38 -7.62 24.29
C ASP A 6 -18.12 -7.42 23.43
N LYS A 7 -18.28 -7.22 22.12
CA LYS A 7 -17.15 -7.10 21.21
C LYS A 7 -16.56 -5.73 21.40
N ASP A 8 -15.24 -5.67 21.59
CA ASP A 8 -14.51 -4.41 21.71
C ASP A 8 -14.84 -3.54 20.47
N PRO A 9 -15.28 -2.28 20.65
CA PRO A 9 -15.61 -1.38 19.54
C PRO A 9 -14.45 -1.19 18.55
N ILE A 10 -13.20 -1.36 19.01
CA ILE A 10 -12.03 -1.32 18.13
C ILE A 10 -12.00 -2.55 17.21
N ASP A 11 -12.29 -3.74 17.75
CA ASP A 11 -12.30 -4.98 16.97
C ASP A 11 -13.41 -4.97 15.92
N GLU A 12 -14.59 -4.41 16.24
CA GLU A 12 -15.66 -4.23 15.27
C GLU A 12 -15.27 -3.29 14.13
N GLN A 13 -14.62 -2.17 14.43
CA GLN A 13 -14.15 -1.22 13.42
C GLN A 13 -13.09 -1.83 12.51
N LEU A 14 -12.15 -2.60 13.05
CA LEU A 14 -11.13 -3.29 12.28
C LEU A 14 -11.76 -4.36 11.37
N ASN A 15 -12.70 -5.14 11.89
CA ASN A 15 -13.44 -6.12 11.09
C ASN A 15 -14.27 -5.46 9.98
N GLN A 16 -14.86 -4.29 10.23
CA GLN A 16 -15.60 -3.53 9.22
C GLN A 16 -14.68 -3.06 8.09
N LEU A 17 -13.52 -2.46 8.43
CA LEU A 17 -12.56 -1.99 7.44
C LEU A 17 -11.95 -3.14 6.62
N ALA A 18 -11.70 -4.29 7.24
CA ALA A 18 -11.26 -5.49 6.53
C ALA A 18 -12.31 -5.99 5.54
N ARG A 19 -13.60 -5.94 5.91
CA ARG A 19 -14.71 -6.30 5.00
C ARG A 19 -14.87 -5.31 3.86
N GLU A 20 -14.77 -4.02 4.15
CA GLU A 20 -14.80 -2.96 3.14
C GLU A 20 -13.67 -3.17 2.14
N ALA A 21 -12.43 -3.34 2.62
CA ALA A 21 -11.26 -3.60 1.78
C ALA A 21 -11.44 -4.85 0.89
N GLY A 22 -11.89 -5.98 1.45
CA GLY A 22 -12.11 -7.22 0.70
C GLY A 22 -13.33 -7.21 -0.22
N GLY A 23 -14.23 -6.23 -0.10
CA GLY A 23 -15.43 -6.08 -0.93
C GLY A 23 -15.19 -5.30 -2.23
N HIS A 24 -14.05 -4.64 -2.35
CA HIS A 24 -13.71 -3.81 -3.50
C HIS A 24 -12.69 -4.51 -4.44
N PRO A 25 -12.71 -4.24 -5.76
CA PRO A 25 -11.78 -4.84 -6.70
C PRO A 25 -10.31 -4.58 -6.35
N PRO A 26 -9.38 -5.49 -6.69
CA PRO A 26 -7.95 -5.23 -6.60
C PRO A 26 -7.59 -3.93 -7.31
N ARG A 27 -6.72 -3.11 -6.68
CA ARG A 27 -6.29 -1.77 -7.14
C ARG A 27 -7.36 -0.67 -7.17
N SER A 28 -8.59 -0.94 -6.76
CA SER A 28 -9.58 0.14 -6.58
C SER A 28 -9.15 1.14 -5.51
N TYR A 29 -9.64 2.36 -5.65
CA TYR A 29 -9.34 3.43 -4.71
C TYR A 29 -9.90 3.13 -3.32
N GLU A 30 -11.14 2.67 -3.29
CA GLU A 30 -11.90 2.32 -2.10
C GLU A 30 -11.20 1.19 -1.33
N ARG A 31 -10.67 0.18 -2.04
CA ARG A 31 -9.87 -0.89 -1.42
C ARG A 31 -8.63 -0.32 -0.73
N ARG A 32 -7.86 0.53 -1.41
CA ARG A 32 -6.65 1.12 -0.80
C ARG A 32 -7.01 2.02 0.39
N LYS A 33 -8.05 2.83 0.27
CA LYS A 33 -8.52 3.71 1.35
C LYS A 33 -8.90 2.91 2.59
N ALA A 34 -9.67 1.83 2.42
CA ALA A 34 -10.04 0.94 3.50
C ALA A 34 -8.83 0.23 4.13
N LEU A 35 -7.87 -0.24 3.31
CA LEU A 35 -6.62 -0.85 3.80
C LEU A 35 -5.74 0.12 4.57
N ASN A 36 -5.56 1.36 4.10
CA ASN A 36 -4.76 2.37 4.80
C ASN A 36 -5.36 2.67 6.18
N ARG A 37 -6.69 2.90 6.24
CA ARG A 37 -7.40 3.10 7.51
C ARG A 37 -7.29 1.90 8.44
N LEU A 38 -7.30 0.68 7.88
CA LEU A 38 -7.13 -0.54 8.64
C LEU A 38 -5.74 -0.61 9.28
N VAL A 39 -4.68 -0.39 8.49
CA VAL A 39 -3.28 -0.38 8.97
C VAL A 39 -3.06 0.70 10.02
N GLU A 40 -3.53 1.93 9.76
CA GLU A 40 -3.41 3.05 10.70
C GLU A 40 -4.06 2.71 12.05
N LYS A 41 -5.27 2.12 12.05
CA LYS A 41 -5.93 1.72 13.28
C LYS A 41 -5.24 0.56 14.00
N ILE A 42 -4.71 -0.41 13.27
CA ILE A 42 -3.93 -1.51 13.87
C ILE A 42 -2.71 -0.95 14.60
N LEU A 43 -1.95 -0.07 13.95
CA LEU A 43 -0.77 0.56 14.54
C LEU A 43 -1.14 1.45 15.74
N ALA A 44 -2.18 2.27 15.60
CA ALA A 44 -2.65 3.17 16.66
C ALA A 44 -3.27 2.42 17.85
N SER A 45 -3.74 1.19 17.67
CA SER A 45 -4.33 0.39 18.75
C SER A 45 -3.33 0.01 19.84
N GLY A 46 -2.03 -0.06 19.52
CA GLY A 46 -1.00 -0.56 20.44
C GLY A 46 -1.18 -2.03 20.85
N ARG A 47 -2.10 -2.77 20.20
CA ARG A 47 -2.44 -4.17 20.52
C ARG A 47 -1.60 -5.20 19.73
N LEU A 48 -0.55 -4.74 19.05
CA LEU A 48 0.39 -5.60 18.34
C LEU A 48 1.26 -6.37 19.34
N GLY A 49 1.23 -7.69 19.19
CA GLY A 49 1.97 -8.60 20.05
C GLY A 49 3.47 -8.49 19.79
N HIS A 50 4.25 -8.51 20.87
CA HIS A 50 5.70 -8.63 20.78
C HIS A 50 6.09 -10.05 21.22
N PRO A 51 6.78 -10.82 20.37
CA PRO A 51 7.36 -12.10 20.77
C PRO A 51 8.20 -11.95 22.03
N GLN A 52 8.15 -12.92 22.94
CA GLN A 52 8.84 -12.79 24.23
C GLN A 52 10.36 -12.69 24.03
N ARG A 53 10.95 -11.56 24.42
CA ARG A 53 12.41 -11.32 24.33
C ARG A 53 13.24 -12.39 25.02
N SER A 54 12.73 -13.02 26.08
CA SER A 54 13.40 -14.14 26.77
C SER A 54 13.60 -15.37 25.88
N SER A 55 12.76 -15.55 24.85
CA SER A 55 12.87 -16.66 23.90
C SER A 55 13.90 -16.40 22.79
N PHE A 56 14.43 -15.17 22.70
CA PHE A 56 15.35 -14.74 21.65
C PHE A 56 16.55 -14.00 22.28
N PRO A 57 17.70 -14.67 22.47
CA PRO A 57 18.87 -14.08 23.11
C PRO A 57 19.59 -13.11 22.15
N LEU A 58 18.98 -11.96 21.89
CA LEU A 58 19.46 -10.92 20.97
C LEU A 58 19.77 -9.62 21.71
N PRO A 59 20.76 -8.84 21.22
CA PRO A 59 20.85 -7.42 21.56
C PRO A 59 19.54 -6.69 21.23
N SER A 60 19.14 -5.74 22.07
CA SER A 60 17.87 -5.03 21.90
C SER A 60 17.72 -4.39 20.52
N ALA A 61 18.79 -3.82 19.95
CA ALA A 61 18.75 -3.21 18.63
C ALA A 61 18.40 -4.22 17.53
N ILE A 62 19.02 -5.40 17.54
CA ILE A 62 18.77 -6.45 16.54
C ILE A 62 17.36 -7.01 16.69
N TYR A 63 16.86 -7.15 17.92
CA TYR A 63 15.49 -7.57 18.17
C TYR A 63 14.48 -6.60 17.54
N GLU A 64 14.66 -5.28 17.73
CA GLU A 64 13.77 -4.26 17.15
C GLU A 64 13.84 -4.27 15.61
N ASP A 65 15.04 -4.38 15.03
CA ASP A 65 15.19 -4.45 13.57
C ASP A 65 14.44 -5.66 12.96
N LEU A 66 14.55 -6.83 13.60
CA LEU A 66 13.82 -8.04 13.18
C LEU A 66 12.32 -7.91 13.39
N TYR A 67 11.91 -7.21 14.44
CA TYR A 67 10.50 -6.93 14.70
C TYR A 67 9.92 -5.99 13.64
N ASP A 68 10.64 -4.94 13.27
CA ASP A 68 10.23 -3.99 12.23
C ASP A 68 10.17 -4.66 10.84
N GLU A 69 11.11 -5.56 10.52
CA GLU A 69 11.05 -6.39 9.31
C GLU A 69 9.78 -7.27 9.32
N ALA A 70 9.55 -7.96 10.44
CA ALA A 70 8.40 -8.86 10.59
C ALA A 70 7.06 -8.11 10.53
N LEU A 71 6.99 -6.93 11.14
CA LEU A 71 5.82 -6.05 11.12
C LEU A 71 5.53 -5.58 9.69
N SER A 72 6.54 -5.09 8.99
CA SER A 72 6.43 -4.64 7.60
C SER A 72 5.94 -5.78 6.69
N ALA A 73 6.52 -6.97 6.82
CA ALA A 73 6.10 -8.16 6.07
C ALA A 73 4.66 -8.57 6.39
N THR A 74 4.26 -8.45 7.66
CA THR A 74 2.89 -8.80 8.12
C THR A 74 1.85 -7.86 7.54
N LEU A 75 2.09 -6.55 7.61
CA LEU A 75 1.17 -5.55 7.04
C LEU A 75 1.05 -5.72 5.52
N MET A 76 2.16 -6.01 4.83
CA MET A 76 2.16 -6.29 3.40
C MET A 76 1.32 -7.53 3.07
N GLU A 77 1.54 -8.66 3.77
CA GLU A 77 0.79 -9.89 3.53
C GLU A 77 -0.70 -9.71 3.81
N MET A 78 -1.03 -8.98 4.87
CA MET A 78 -2.41 -8.62 5.20
C MET A 78 -3.09 -7.85 4.07
N CYS A 79 -2.44 -6.80 3.55
CA CYS A 79 -2.96 -6.00 2.44
C CYS A 79 -3.11 -6.79 1.13
N GLN A 80 -2.24 -7.78 0.89
CA GLN A 80 -2.27 -8.63 -0.30
C GLN A 80 -3.31 -9.74 -0.21
N LYS A 81 -3.61 -10.25 0.98
CA LYS A 81 -4.48 -11.42 1.19
C LYS A 81 -5.75 -11.09 1.96
N ILE A 82 -6.16 -9.82 1.97
CA ILE A 82 -7.35 -9.38 2.69
C ILE A 82 -8.63 -10.08 2.19
N GLU A 83 -8.67 -10.54 0.94
CA GLU A 83 -9.80 -11.31 0.40
C GLU A 83 -9.86 -12.74 0.96
N GLN A 84 -8.72 -13.31 1.36
CA GLN A 84 -8.60 -14.64 1.94
C GLN A 84 -8.84 -14.64 3.46
N TYR A 85 -9.04 -13.46 4.04
CA TYR A 85 -9.28 -13.29 5.46
C TYR A 85 -10.60 -13.97 5.87
N ASP A 86 -10.50 -14.86 6.86
CA ASP A 86 -11.64 -15.51 7.48
C ASP A 86 -12.40 -14.52 8.37
N ARG A 87 -13.60 -14.14 7.90
CA ARG A 87 -14.49 -13.16 8.54
C ARG A 87 -15.02 -13.60 9.91
N THR A 88 -14.80 -14.85 10.31
CA THR A 88 -15.18 -15.39 11.61
C THR A 88 -14.14 -15.11 12.70
N LYS A 89 -12.92 -14.74 12.30
CA LYS A 89 -11.83 -14.38 13.22
C LYS A 89 -11.77 -12.87 13.42
N ASP A 90 -10.98 -12.44 14.40
CA ASP A 90 -10.68 -11.03 14.64
C ASP A 90 -9.42 -10.60 13.89
N VAL A 91 -9.46 -9.41 13.29
CA VAL A 91 -8.35 -8.92 12.46
C VAL A 91 -7.09 -8.79 13.29
N MET A 92 -7.19 -8.26 14.51
CA MET A 92 -6.03 -8.18 15.42
C MET A 92 -5.44 -9.54 15.76
N ALA A 93 -6.28 -10.56 15.99
CA ALA A 93 -5.81 -11.91 16.28
C ALA A 93 -5.08 -12.50 15.06
N TRP A 94 -5.61 -12.27 13.85
CA TRP A 94 -4.97 -12.67 12.61
C TRP A 94 -3.64 -11.93 12.37
N CYS A 95 -3.61 -10.62 12.60
CA CYS A 95 -2.38 -9.82 12.51
C CYS A 95 -1.32 -10.32 13.49
N ASN A 96 -1.66 -10.56 14.76
CA ASN A 96 -0.72 -11.05 15.76
C ASN A 96 -0.21 -12.46 15.44
N PHE A 97 -1.07 -13.32 14.89
CA PHE A 97 -0.68 -14.65 14.40
C PHE A 97 0.31 -14.56 13.23
N LEU A 98 0.04 -13.71 12.24
CA LEU A 98 0.95 -13.48 11.13
C LEU A 98 2.27 -12.88 11.60
N LEU A 99 2.22 -11.87 12.48
CA LEU A 99 3.40 -11.22 13.05
C LEU A 99 4.32 -12.20 13.76
N THR A 100 3.76 -13.10 14.57
CA THR A 100 4.53 -14.16 15.23
C THR A 100 5.24 -15.06 14.21
N LYS A 101 4.55 -15.46 13.14
CA LYS A 101 5.14 -16.26 12.08
C LYS A 101 6.24 -15.51 11.33
N ARG A 102 6.01 -14.25 10.95
CA ARG A 102 6.98 -13.44 10.21
C ARG A 102 8.20 -13.10 11.05
N PHE A 103 8.02 -12.95 12.36
CA PHE A 103 9.14 -12.79 13.29
C PHE A 103 9.98 -14.06 13.36
N ILE A 104 9.36 -15.24 13.43
CA ILE A 104 10.09 -16.53 13.38
C ILE A 104 10.82 -16.68 12.04
N ASP A 105 10.23 -16.26 10.93
CA ASP A 105 10.89 -16.27 9.62
C ASP A 105 12.12 -15.35 9.61
N ALA A 106 11.96 -14.10 10.09
CA ALA A 106 13.04 -13.12 10.19
C ALA A 106 14.17 -13.61 11.10
N TRP A 107 13.82 -14.16 12.26
CA TRP A 107 14.75 -14.82 13.17
C TRP A 107 15.49 -15.99 12.51
N THR A 108 14.76 -16.87 11.80
CA THR A 108 15.35 -18.02 11.11
C THR A 108 16.30 -17.57 10.00
N LYS A 109 15.95 -16.52 9.25
CA LYS A 109 16.83 -15.91 8.26
C LYS A 109 18.06 -15.31 8.92
N TYR A 110 17.90 -14.60 10.03
CA TYR A 110 19.01 -14.03 10.81
C TYR A 110 19.94 -15.12 11.34
N GLN A 111 19.42 -16.25 11.82
CA GLN A 111 20.24 -17.38 12.25
C GLN A 111 20.98 -18.06 11.09
N ARG A 112 20.36 -18.14 9.91
CA ARG A 112 20.95 -18.75 8.70
C ARG A 112 21.92 -17.82 7.97
N GLY A 113 21.73 -16.50 8.07
CA GLY A 113 22.56 -15.47 7.46
C GLY A 113 23.55 -14.80 8.42
N GLY A 114 23.42 -15.03 9.73
CA GLY A 114 24.33 -14.57 10.77
C GLY A 114 25.42 -15.60 11.06
N VAL A 115 26.55 -15.13 11.58
CA VAL A 115 27.80 -15.86 11.91
C VAL A 115 27.63 -16.87 13.07
N GLY A 116 26.57 -17.68 13.05
CA GLY A 116 26.11 -18.47 14.19
C GLY A 116 25.98 -19.98 13.95
N SER A 117 26.47 -20.50 12.82
CA SER A 117 26.57 -21.95 12.58
C SER A 117 27.92 -22.29 11.96
N VAL A 118 29.00 -22.01 12.68
CA VAL A 118 30.34 -22.48 12.34
C VAL A 118 30.90 -23.19 13.57
N PRO A 119 31.20 -24.50 13.51
CA PRO A 119 32.06 -25.15 14.49
C PRO A 119 33.36 -24.35 14.61
N GLN A 120 33.82 -24.12 15.83
CA GLN A 120 34.85 -23.17 16.28
C GLN A 120 36.20 -23.15 15.50
N GLU A 121 36.40 -23.98 14.49
CA GLU A 121 37.67 -24.18 13.79
C GLU A 121 37.88 -23.36 12.51
N LYS A 122 36.92 -22.54 12.06
CA LYS A 122 37.05 -21.76 10.80
C LYS A 122 36.77 -20.26 10.93
N ALA A 123 37.20 -19.66 12.05
CA ALA A 123 37.11 -18.22 12.30
C ALA A 123 38.01 -17.34 11.40
N SER A 124 38.68 -17.88 10.37
CA SER A 124 39.63 -17.15 9.53
C SER A 124 39.09 -16.71 8.16
N LEU A 125 37.81 -16.94 7.86
CA LEU A 125 37.18 -16.49 6.61
C LEU A 125 36.04 -15.50 6.85
N PHE A 126 36.31 -14.47 7.64
CA PHE A 126 35.41 -13.32 7.75
C PHE A 126 35.44 -12.51 6.45
N ILE A 127 34.47 -12.73 5.56
CA ILE A 127 34.14 -11.76 4.52
C ILE A 127 33.25 -10.70 5.19
N ARG A 128 33.87 -9.57 5.51
CA ARG A 128 33.21 -8.28 5.73
C ARG A 128 32.23 -8.04 4.57
N PRO A 129 30.98 -7.59 4.79
CA PRO A 129 30.04 -7.37 3.68
C PRO A 129 30.70 -6.44 2.67
N SER A 130 30.87 -6.93 1.45
CA SER A 130 31.44 -6.16 0.35
C SER A 130 30.34 -5.27 -0.22
N PHE A 131 30.73 -4.11 -0.74
CA PHE A 131 29.83 -3.21 -1.46
C PHE A 131 29.16 -3.89 -2.68
N GLU A 132 29.72 -5.01 -3.15
CA GLU A 132 29.23 -5.82 -4.28
C GLU A 132 27.94 -6.61 -3.95
N ASP A 133 27.62 -6.85 -2.68
CA ASP A 133 26.38 -7.54 -2.28
C ASP A 133 25.11 -6.67 -2.43
N LEU A 134 25.26 -5.38 -2.79
CA LEU A 134 24.16 -4.44 -3.05
C LEU A 134 23.57 -4.56 -4.46
N ASP A 135 24.21 -5.26 -5.39
CA ASP A 135 23.71 -5.37 -6.78
C ASP A 135 22.41 -6.17 -6.92
N GLY A 136 22.01 -6.91 -5.87
CA GLY A 136 20.72 -7.59 -5.76
C GLY A 136 19.62 -6.79 -5.03
N TRP A 137 19.94 -5.61 -4.51
CA TRP A 137 18.97 -4.75 -3.83
C TRP A 137 18.05 -4.09 -4.85
N GLN A 138 16.88 -4.70 -5.08
CA GLN A 138 15.75 -3.96 -5.61
C GLN A 138 15.34 -2.96 -4.54
N PRO A 139 15.41 -1.64 -4.78
CA PRO A 139 14.95 -0.67 -3.79
C PRO A 139 13.50 -1.00 -3.41
N PRO A 140 13.11 -0.88 -2.14
CA PRO A 140 11.71 -0.94 -1.75
C PRO A 140 10.95 0.01 -2.66
N GLN A 141 9.86 -0.48 -3.26
CA GLN A 141 9.10 0.15 -4.35
C GLN A 141 9.38 1.63 -4.42
N LYS A 142 10.13 2.03 -5.45
CA LYS A 142 10.52 3.40 -5.79
C LYS A 142 9.53 4.35 -5.13
N ASN A 143 9.96 5.20 -4.18
CA ASN A 143 9.13 6.28 -3.65
C ASN A 143 8.76 7.18 -4.84
N ILE A 144 7.75 6.76 -5.60
CA ILE A 144 7.29 7.44 -6.81
C ILE A 144 6.75 8.76 -6.31
N SER A 145 7.20 9.85 -6.94
CA SER A 145 6.76 11.18 -6.56
C SER A 145 5.23 11.25 -6.55
N GLN A 146 4.64 12.14 -5.74
CA GLN A 146 3.18 12.35 -5.70
C GLN A 146 2.60 12.57 -7.11
N SER A 147 3.37 13.22 -8.00
CA SER A 147 3.03 13.39 -9.42
C SER A 147 2.90 12.06 -10.17
N GLU A 148 3.81 11.12 -9.90
CA GLU A 148 3.86 9.82 -10.57
C GLU A 148 2.82 8.85 -10.03
N GLN A 149 2.49 8.96 -8.73
CA GLN A 149 1.32 8.28 -8.14
C GLN A 149 0.00 8.78 -8.72
N LEU A 150 -0.13 10.10 -8.96
CA LEU A 150 -1.29 10.68 -9.66
C LEU A 150 -1.37 10.23 -11.12
N LYS A 151 -0.22 10.11 -11.80
CA LYS A 151 -0.16 9.58 -13.17
C LYS A 151 -0.74 8.18 -13.24
N GLN A 152 -0.24 7.27 -12.39
CA GLN A 152 -0.72 5.89 -12.34
C GLN A 152 -2.22 5.82 -12.02
N LEU A 153 -2.70 6.63 -11.08
CA LEU A 153 -4.13 6.70 -10.74
C LEU A 153 -5.01 7.08 -11.93
N ILE A 154 -4.59 8.11 -12.68
CA ILE A 154 -5.33 8.58 -13.85
C ILE A 154 -5.23 7.55 -14.99
N GLU A 155 -4.08 6.91 -15.15
CA GLU A 155 -3.82 5.91 -16.19
C GLU A 155 -4.57 4.59 -15.94
N GLU A 156 -4.50 4.04 -14.73
CA GLU A 156 -5.22 2.82 -14.34
C GLU A 156 -6.74 3.04 -14.32
N ASN A 157 -7.19 4.30 -14.13
CA ASN A 157 -8.59 4.71 -14.08
C ASN A 157 -9.48 3.70 -13.32
N PRO A 158 -9.14 3.42 -12.04
CA PRO A 158 -9.92 2.49 -11.24
C PRO A 158 -11.39 2.95 -11.20
N ASP A 159 -12.30 1.99 -11.39
CA ASP A 159 -13.76 2.19 -11.38
C ASP A 159 -14.29 3.14 -12.47
N ASN A 160 -13.49 3.35 -13.52
CA ASN A 160 -13.75 4.20 -14.67
C ASN A 160 -14.15 5.65 -14.27
N MET A 161 -13.66 6.14 -13.14
CA MET A 161 -14.08 7.43 -12.58
C MET A 161 -13.71 8.62 -13.48
N PHE A 162 -12.56 8.55 -14.15
CA PHE A 162 -12.04 9.63 -15.01
C PHE A 162 -12.50 9.53 -16.47
N GLY A 163 -13.11 8.40 -16.83
CA GLY A 163 -13.67 8.12 -18.16
C GLY A 163 -15.19 8.23 -18.27
N LYS A 164 -15.91 8.35 -17.14
CA LYS A 164 -17.39 8.46 -17.10
C LYS A 164 -17.94 9.73 -17.76
N GLU A 165 -17.26 10.86 -17.57
CA GLU A 165 -17.67 12.14 -18.14
C GLU A 165 -16.73 12.54 -19.28
N TYR A 166 -17.31 13.04 -20.35
CA TYR A 166 -16.61 13.46 -21.55
C TYR A 166 -17.23 14.72 -22.13
N VAL A 167 -16.47 15.45 -22.95
CA VAL A 167 -17.00 16.62 -23.65
C VAL A 167 -18.12 16.21 -24.59
N ARG A 168 -19.23 16.97 -24.58
CA ARG A 168 -20.45 16.65 -25.33
C ARG A 168 -20.14 16.31 -26.80
N GLY A 169 -20.56 15.13 -27.22
CA GLY A 169 -20.37 14.64 -28.59
C GLY A 169 -19.01 14.00 -28.87
N GLN A 170 -18.08 13.96 -27.90
CA GLN A 170 -16.76 13.36 -28.06
C GLN A 170 -16.39 12.45 -26.87
N PRO A 171 -16.75 11.16 -26.92
CA PRO A 171 -16.46 10.18 -25.86
C PRO A 171 -14.98 10.00 -25.54
N GLN A 172 -14.08 10.35 -26.47
CA GLN A 172 -12.63 10.29 -26.26
C GLN A 172 -12.09 11.49 -25.45
N ALA A 173 -12.84 12.58 -25.37
CA ALA A 173 -12.47 13.80 -24.65
C ALA A 173 -12.77 13.67 -23.14
N THR A 174 -12.27 12.61 -22.50
CA THR A 174 -12.44 12.36 -21.06
C THR A 174 -11.43 13.15 -20.23
N PHE A 175 -11.67 13.28 -18.93
CA PHE A 175 -10.69 13.92 -18.05
C PHE A 175 -9.35 13.17 -18.06
N GLN A 176 -9.38 11.83 -18.10
CA GLN A 176 -8.20 10.99 -18.22
C GLN A 176 -7.33 11.37 -19.42
N PHE A 177 -7.93 11.41 -20.62
CA PHE A 177 -7.21 11.72 -21.85
C PHE A 177 -6.62 13.13 -21.80
N LEU A 178 -7.42 14.12 -21.39
CA LEU A 178 -6.97 15.52 -21.36
C LEU A 178 -5.89 15.76 -20.31
N ALA A 179 -5.96 15.13 -19.14
CA ALA A 179 -4.93 15.22 -18.11
C ALA A 179 -3.61 14.57 -18.57
N MET A 180 -3.68 13.38 -19.18
CA MET A 180 -2.50 12.70 -19.74
C MET A 180 -1.83 13.53 -20.83
N ALA A 181 -2.62 14.03 -21.78
CA ALA A 181 -2.14 14.87 -22.88
C ALA A 181 -1.53 16.18 -22.38
N LYS A 182 -2.15 16.83 -21.38
CA LYS A 182 -1.75 18.17 -20.94
C LYS A 182 -0.55 18.18 -19.98
N ILE A 183 -0.51 17.25 -19.03
CA ILE A 183 0.46 17.25 -17.92
C ILE A 183 1.71 16.43 -18.26
N TRP A 184 1.57 15.29 -18.95
CA TRP A 184 2.69 14.37 -19.18
C TRP A 184 3.15 14.29 -20.64
N GLN A 185 2.32 14.69 -21.60
CA GLN A 185 2.70 14.74 -23.02
C GLN A 185 2.95 16.18 -23.51
N ASP A 186 2.84 17.17 -22.62
CA ASP A 186 3.02 18.61 -22.89
C ASP A 186 2.23 19.17 -24.09
N ARG A 187 1.15 18.49 -24.48
CA ARG A 187 0.33 18.89 -25.63
C ARG A 187 -0.38 20.21 -25.36
N LYS A 188 -0.54 21.01 -26.41
CA LYS A 188 -1.26 22.28 -26.35
C LYS A 188 -2.75 22.05 -26.63
N TRP A 189 -3.62 22.85 -26.01
CA TRP A 189 -5.07 22.77 -26.25
C TRP A 189 -5.42 22.88 -27.73
N LYS A 190 -4.68 23.68 -28.52
CA LYS A 190 -4.87 23.80 -29.96
C LYS A 190 -4.66 22.48 -30.71
N GLU A 191 -3.67 21.69 -30.32
CA GLU A 191 -3.38 20.39 -30.96
C GLU A 191 -4.47 19.37 -30.64
N ILE A 192 -4.89 19.30 -29.37
CA ILE A 192 -5.96 18.42 -28.90
C ILE A 192 -7.31 18.83 -29.52
N SER A 193 -7.53 20.14 -29.66
CA SER A 193 -8.72 20.73 -30.27
C SER A 193 -8.86 20.35 -31.74
N SER A 194 -7.75 20.38 -32.49
CA SER A 194 -7.71 19.92 -33.88
C SER A 194 -7.93 18.42 -34.03
N GLU A 195 -7.37 17.61 -33.12
CA GLU A 195 -7.53 16.14 -33.15
C GLU A 195 -8.97 15.72 -32.84
N LEU A 196 -9.55 16.28 -31.78
CA LEU A 196 -10.88 15.89 -31.31
C LEU A 196 -12.01 16.68 -32.00
N ASN A 197 -11.67 17.65 -32.85
CA ASN A 197 -12.62 18.59 -33.46
C ASN A 197 -13.54 19.26 -32.42
N VAL A 198 -12.95 19.68 -31.29
CA VAL A 198 -13.63 20.37 -30.18
C VAL A 198 -12.99 21.74 -29.99
N PRO A 199 -13.76 22.82 -29.76
CA PRO A 199 -13.18 24.11 -29.45
C PRO A 199 -12.23 24.05 -28.24
N SER A 200 -11.05 24.68 -28.37
CA SER A 200 -10.05 24.75 -27.28
C SER A 200 -10.63 25.36 -25.99
N SER A 201 -11.59 26.28 -26.10
CA SER A 201 -12.32 26.85 -24.98
C SER A 201 -13.13 25.80 -24.21
N SER A 202 -13.90 24.97 -24.94
CA SER A 202 -14.70 23.89 -24.35
C SER A 202 -13.84 22.83 -23.67
N LEU A 203 -12.69 22.46 -24.26
CA LEU A 203 -11.73 21.54 -23.63
C LEU A 203 -11.17 22.12 -22.32
N CYS A 204 -10.79 23.40 -22.32
CA CYS A 204 -10.23 24.07 -21.14
C CYS A 204 -11.26 24.20 -20.01
N GLU A 205 -12.48 24.61 -20.32
CA GLU A 205 -13.57 24.72 -19.35
C GLU A 205 -13.95 23.36 -18.75
N PHE A 206 -14.10 22.33 -19.60
CA PHE A 206 -14.36 20.98 -19.14
C PHE A 206 -13.24 20.48 -18.24
N TYR A 207 -11.98 20.63 -18.66
CA TYR A 207 -10.82 20.21 -17.88
C TYR A 207 -10.78 20.89 -16.51
N LYS A 208 -10.97 22.22 -16.46
CA LYS A 208 -11.02 22.96 -15.18
C LYS A 208 -12.15 22.47 -14.28
N LYS A 209 -13.35 22.28 -14.84
CA LYS A 209 -14.52 21.80 -14.10
C LYS A 209 -14.26 20.42 -13.49
N GLN A 210 -13.72 19.49 -14.27
CA GLN A 210 -13.37 18.15 -13.79
C GLN A 210 -12.22 18.19 -12.77
N LEU A 211 -11.20 19.02 -13.00
CA LEU A 211 -10.10 19.20 -12.06
C LEU A 211 -10.60 19.68 -10.69
N HIS A 212 -11.53 20.64 -10.67
CA HIS A 212 -12.16 21.09 -9.42
C HIS A 212 -12.96 19.97 -8.73
N LYS A 213 -13.67 19.15 -9.51
CA LYS A 213 -14.43 18.00 -9.01
C LYS A 213 -13.52 16.93 -8.39
N PHE A 214 -12.38 16.64 -9.02
CA PHE A 214 -11.44 15.62 -8.56
C PHE A 214 -10.39 16.14 -7.57
N LYS A 215 -10.26 17.46 -7.39
CA LYS A 215 -9.36 18.07 -6.39
C LYS A 215 -9.50 17.49 -4.98
N PRO A 216 -10.71 17.37 -4.38
CA PRO A 216 -10.85 16.75 -3.06
C PRO A 216 -10.42 15.28 -3.06
N PHE A 217 -10.69 14.56 -4.15
CA PHE A 217 -10.27 13.17 -4.31
C PHE A 217 -8.75 13.01 -4.35
N PHE A 218 -8.04 13.87 -5.10
CA PHE A 218 -6.58 13.86 -5.14
C PHE A 218 -5.94 14.21 -3.80
N LYS A 219 -6.53 15.13 -3.04
CA LYS A 219 -6.08 15.45 -1.67
C LYS A 219 -6.19 14.25 -0.75
N GLU A 220 -7.35 13.58 -0.75
CA GLU A 220 -7.55 12.38 0.06
C GLU A 220 -6.64 11.23 -0.38
N TYR A 221 -6.38 11.09 -1.68
CA TYR A 221 -5.48 10.09 -2.24
C TYR A 221 -4.02 10.29 -1.82
N LEU A 222 -3.54 11.53 -1.90
CA LEU A 222 -2.15 11.87 -1.60
C LEU A 222 -1.90 12.10 -0.10
N GLN A 223 -2.95 12.05 0.73
CA GLN A 223 -2.91 12.38 2.15
C GLN A 223 -2.34 13.80 2.41
N VAL A 224 -2.73 14.79 1.56
CA VAL A 224 -2.28 16.21 1.63
C VAL A 224 -3.45 17.18 1.77
#